data_AF-A0A061SUR6-F1
#
_entry.id   AF-A0A061SUR6-F1
#
_cell.length_a   1.000
_cell.length_b   1.000
_cell.length_c   1.000
_cell.angle_alpha   90.00
_cell.angle_beta   90.00
_cell.angle_gamma   90.00
#
_symmetry.space_group_name_H-M   'P 1'
#
loop_
_entity.id
_entity.type
_entity.pdbx_description
1 polymer ?
#
loop_
_entity_poly.entity_id
_entity_poly.type
_entity_poly.pdbx_seq_one_letter_code
_entity_poly.pdbx_strand_id
1 'polypeptide(L)'
;MIGIVLWSDPVVAKAVFWCEDQGDLAYFRSKDPQNSPASALTAGDMVCFDVSTDEKMRLASNPRLISGHGRADLPGQLKATAGQMKKARTRSGSAKILPFEADKTAKVQERAALEA
;
A
#
# COMPACT_ATOMS: atom_id res chain seq x y z
N MET A 1 4.60 -9.54 -15.85
CA MET A 1 3.23 -9.55 -15.29
C MET A 1 2.56 -8.23 -15.64
N ILE A 2 1.26 -8.23 -15.94
CA ILE A 2 0.46 -7.01 -16.14
C ILE A 2 -0.33 -6.72 -14.86
N GLY A 3 -0.54 -5.44 -14.57
CA GLY A 3 -1.41 -5.02 -13.49
C GLY A 3 -1.94 -3.61 -13.64
N ILE A 4 -2.86 -3.24 -12.74
CA ILE A 4 -3.39 -1.89 -12.63
C ILE A 4 -2.81 -1.20 -11.40
N VAL A 5 -2.43 0.07 -11.54
CA VAL A 5 -1.99 0.91 -10.42
C VAL A 5 -3.17 1.22 -9.51
N LEU A 6 -3.12 0.78 -8.25
CA LEU A 6 -4.13 1.11 -7.24
C LEU A 6 -3.80 2.40 -6.51
N TRP A 7 -2.50 2.65 -6.32
CA TRP A 7 -1.96 3.81 -5.64
C TRP A 7 -0.51 4.02 -6.04
N SER A 8 -0.09 5.28 -6.07
CA SER A 8 1.29 5.70 -6.27
C SER A 8 1.59 6.93 -5.42
N ASP A 9 2.85 7.06 -5.02
CA ASP A 9 3.41 8.27 -4.45
C ASP A 9 4.66 8.64 -5.26
N PRO A 10 4.59 9.73 -6.05
CA PRO A 10 5.70 10.14 -6.91
C PRO A 10 6.88 10.72 -6.13
N VAL A 11 6.67 11.22 -4.90
CA VAL A 11 7.74 11.84 -4.10
C VAL A 11 8.69 10.77 -3.56
N VAL A 12 8.14 9.66 -3.07
CA VAL A 12 8.94 8.53 -2.55
C VAL A 12 9.09 7.38 -3.55
N ALA A 13 8.59 7.55 -4.77
CA ALA A 13 8.59 6.57 -5.85
C ALA A 13 8.14 5.17 -5.39
N LYS A 14 6.96 5.12 -4.76
CA LYS A 14 6.29 3.89 -4.34
C LYS A 14 5.00 3.72 -5.11
N ALA A 15 4.64 2.47 -5.37
CA ALA A 15 3.35 2.15 -5.97
C ALA A 15 2.85 0.78 -5.51
N VAL A 16 1.55 0.58 -5.62
CA VAL A 16 0.87 -0.69 -5.37
C VAL A 16 0.09 -1.08 -6.60
N PHE A 17 0.30 -2.32 -7.06
CA PHE A 17 -0.33 -2.85 -8.25
C PHE A 17 -1.27 -4.00 -7.90
N TRP A 18 -2.41 -4.06 -8.59
CA TRP A 18 -3.26 -5.23 -8.63
C TRP A 18 -2.95 -6.04 -9.88
N CYS A 19 -2.58 -7.30 -9.69
CA CYS A 19 -2.06 -8.16 -10.74
C CYS A 19 -3.19 -8.79 -11.55
N GLU A 20 -2.92 -9.09 -12.82
CA GLU A 20 -3.88 -9.76 -13.74
C GLU A 20 -4.36 -11.13 -13.23
N ASP A 21 -3.56 -11.80 -12.41
CA ASP A 21 -3.87 -13.09 -11.79
C ASP A 21 -4.85 -12.98 -10.61
N GLN A 22 -5.29 -11.77 -10.26
CA GLN A 22 -6.18 -11.47 -9.13
C GLN A 22 -5.67 -11.97 -7.78
N GLY A 23 -4.38 -12.28 -7.68
CA GLY A 23 -3.73 -12.72 -6.45
C GLY A 23 -3.36 -11.56 -5.53
N ASP A 24 -2.34 -11.78 -4.70
CA ASP A 24 -1.83 -10.76 -3.79
C ASP A 24 -1.30 -9.53 -4.54
N LEU A 25 -1.36 -8.39 -3.84
CA LEU A 25 -0.88 -7.11 -4.35
C LEU A 25 0.63 -7.14 -4.52
N ALA A 26 1.12 -6.46 -5.58
CA ALA A 26 2.54 -6.27 -5.81
C ALA A 26 2.97 -4.87 -5.39
N TYR A 27 4.07 -4.80 -4.63
CA TYR A 27 4.60 -3.55 -4.07
C TYR A 27 5.83 -3.11 -4.86
N PHE A 28 5.81 -1.88 -5.33
CA PHE A 28 6.95 -1.24 -5.95
C PHE A 28 7.57 -0.20 -5.00
N ARG A 29 8.90 -0.20 -4.96
CA ARG A 29 9.70 0.87 -4.35
C ARG A 29 10.96 1.07 -5.17
N SER A 30 11.16 2.29 -5.67
CA SER A 30 12.42 2.62 -6.36
C SER A 30 13.58 2.69 -5.38
N LYS A 31 14.75 2.24 -5.82
CA LYS A 31 16.03 2.50 -5.13
C LYS A 31 16.52 3.93 -5.37
N ASP A 32 16.14 4.51 -6.50
CA ASP A 32 16.40 5.90 -6.88
C ASP A 32 15.06 6.58 -7.21
N PRO A 33 14.49 7.36 -6.28
CA PRO A 33 13.21 8.03 -6.51
C PRO A 33 13.25 9.11 -7.60
N GLN A 34 14.39 9.79 -7.79
CA GLN A 34 14.49 10.95 -8.69
C GLN A 34 14.42 10.52 -10.16
N ASN A 35 14.90 9.32 -10.47
CA ASN A 35 14.89 8.77 -11.82
C ASN A 35 13.89 7.60 -12.00
N SER A 36 12.88 7.52 -11.12
CA SER A 36 11.96 6.40 -11.13
C SER A 36 10.85 6.57 -12.18
N PRO A 37 10.55 5.56 -13.01
CA PRO A 37 9.36 5.58 -13.86
C PRO A 37 8.06 5.61 -13.04
N ALA A 38 8.10 5.27 -11.75
CA ALA A 38 6.94 5.32 -10.87
C ALA A 38 6.44 6.74 -10.60
N SER A 39 7.27 7.77 -10.78
CA SER A 39 6.89 9.17 -10.57
C SER A 39 5.83 9.65 -11.57
N ALA A 40 5.67 8.97 -12.70
CA ALA A 40 4.66 9.25 -13.71
C ALA A 40 3.41 8.36 -13.62
N LEU A 41 3.39 7.37 -12.73
CA LEU A 41 2.28 6.44 -12.60
C LEU A 41 1.15 7.06 -11.79
N THR A 42 -0.08 6.89 -12.26
CA THR A 42 -1.29 7.30 -11.56
C THR A 42 -2.25 6.14 -11.36
N ALA A 43 -3.13 6.25 -10.36
CA ALA A 43 -4.12 5.22 -10.10
C ALA A 43 -5.03 4.99 -11.32
N GLY A 44 -5.21 3.73 -11.69
CA GLY A 44 -5.96 3.29 -12.87
C GLY A 44 -5.13 3.08 -14.14
N ASP A 45 -3.83 3.39 -14.11
CA ASP A 45 -2.91 3.06 -15.19
C ASP A 45 -2.67 1.57 -15.31
N MET A 46 -2.51 1.08 -16.54
CA MET A 46 -2.11 -0.29 -16.83
C MET A 46 -0.61 -0.35 -17.06
N VAL A 47 0.06 -1.21 -16.32
CA VAL A 47 1.52 -1.34 -16.30
C VAL A 47 1.95 -2.79 -16.51
N CYS A 48 3.12 -2.99 -17.11
CA CYS A 48 3.85 -4.26 -16.99
C CYS A 48 5.05 -4.10 -16.08
N PHE A 49 5.35 -5.15 -15.33
CA PHE A 49 6.46 -5.20 -14.40
C PHE A 49 6.94 -6.64 -14.23
N ASP A 50 8.15 -6.77 -13.71
CA ASP A 50 8.70 -8.03 -13.24
C ASP A 50 8.25 -8.22 -11.79
N VAL A 51 7.98 -9.47 -11.40
CA VAL A 51 7.54 -9.80 -10.03
C VAL A 51 8.51 -10.79 -9.41
N SER A 52 8.95 -10.49 -8.20
CA SER A 52 9.60 -11.46 -7.31
C SER A 52 8.74 -11.66 -6.07
N THR A 53 8.81 -12.84 -5.47
CA THR A 53 8.14 -13.11 -4.20
C THR A 53 9.20 -13.26 -3.13
N ASP A 54 9.08 -12.45 -2.08
CA ASP A 54 9.88 -12.57 -0.87
C ASP A 54 8.95 -13.00 0.27
N GLU A 55 9.17 -14.21 0.78
CA GLU A 55 8.27 -14.94 1.69
C GLU A 55 6.81 -15.01 1.20
N LYS A 56 5.99 -14.02 1.57
CA LYS A 56 4.56 -13.88 1.24
C LYS A 56 4.24 -12.53 0.59
N MET A 57 5.25 -11.72 0.29
CA MET A 57 5.09 -10.40 -0.29
C MET A 57 5.58 -10.38 -1.73
N ARG A 58 4.71 -9.93 -2.64
CA ARG A 58 5.09 -9.73 -4.03
C ARG A 58 5.74 -8.36 -4.19
N LEU A 59 6.94 -8.35 -4.73
CA LEU A 59 7.70 -7.16 -5.06
C LEU A 59 7.69 -6.96 -6.57
N ALA A 60 7.31 -5.77 -7.00
CA ALA A 60 7.37 -5.36 -8.38
C ALA A 60 8.69 -4.63 -8.68
N SER A 61 9.24 -4.86 -9.86
CA SER A 61 10.40 -4.14 -10.39
C SER A 61 10.21 -3.80 -11.86
N ASN A 62 10.97 -2.81 -12.35
CA ASN A 62 10.93 -2.34 -13.73
C ASN A 62 9.52 -2.01 -14.26
N PRO A 63 8.68 -1.24 -13.53
CA PRO A 63 7.35 -0.92 -14.02
C PRO A 63 7.42 -0.05 -15.27
N ARG A 64 6.64 -0.42 -16.28
CA ARG A 64 6.50 0.30 -17.55
C ARG A 64 5.03 0.52 -17.85
N LEU A 65 4.67 1.76 -18.20
CA LEU A 65 3.31 2.10 -18.61
C LEU A 65 2.98 1.42 -19.94
N ILE A 66 1.87 0.66 -19.97
CA ILE A 66 1.30 0.12 -21.21
C ILE A 66 0.21 1.06 -21.73
N SER A 67 -0.70 1.48 -20.84
CA SER A 67 -1.80 2.38 -21.18
C SER A 67 -2.16 3.23 -19.97
N GLY A 68 -2.20 4.55 -20.16
CA GLY A 68 -2.75 5.47 -19.16
C GLY A 68 -4.24 5.25 -18.97
N HIS A 69 -4.72 5.40 -17.73
CA HIS A 69 -6.14 5.45 -17.36
C HIS A 69 -7.04 4.29 -17.84
N GLY A 70 -6.48 3.12 -18.16
CA GLY A 70 -7.25 1.98 -18.69
C GLY A 70 -8.39 1.51 -17.76
N ARG A 71 -8.27 1.80 -16.45
CA ARG A 71 -9.26 1.49 -15.41
C ARG A 71 -9.28 2.56 -14.31
N ALA A 72 -9.48 3.83 -14.67
CA ALA A 72 -9.47 4.95 -13.71
C ALA A 72 -10.49 4.83 -12.57
N ASP A 73 -11.60 4.14 -12.80
CA ASP A 73 -12.69 3.94 -11.84
C ASP A 73 -12.46 2.76 -10.88
N LEU A 74 -11.62 1.80 -11.26
CA LEU A 74 -11.38 0.57 -10.52
C LEU A 74 -10.88 0.79 -9.09
N PRO A 75 -9.92 1.69 -8.78
CA PRO A 75 -9.54 1.98 -7.40
C PRO A 75 -10.72 2.46 -6.55
N GLY A 76 -11.64 3.24 -7.15
CA GLY A 76 -12.87 3.70 -6.50
C GLY A 76 -13.85 2.56 -6.24
N GLN A 77 -14.07 1.70 -7.23
CA GLN A 77 -14.94 0.52 -7.10
C GLN A 77 -14.44 -0.45 -6.02
N LEU A 78 -13.13 -0.74 -6.01
CA LEU A 78 -12.52 -1.61 -4.99
C LEU A 78 -12.71 -1.05 -3.57
N LYS A 79 -12.53 0.27 -3.39
CA LYS A 79 -12.80 0.93 -2.10
C LYS A 79 -14.27 0.82 -1.69
N ALA A 80 -15.21 1.02 -2.62
CA ALA A 80 -16.64 0.90 -2.35
C ALA A 80 -17.03 -0.53 -1.92
N THR A 81 -16.55 -1.53 -2.66
CA THR A 81 -16.76 -2.96 -2.35
C THR A 81 -16.16 -3.34 -1.00
N ALA A 82 -14.95 -2.87 -0.68
CA ALA A 82 -14.34 -3.10 0.63
C ALA A 82 -15.18 -2.49 1.77
N GLY A 83 -15.78 -1.32 1.56
CA GLY A 83 -16.71 -0.70 2.51
C GLY A 83 -17.97 -1.53 2.74
N GLN A 84 -18.52 -2.14 1.68
CA GLN A 84 -19.68 -3.03 1.76
C GLN A 84 -19.33 -4.33 2.51
N MET A 85 -18.18 -4.95 2.23
CA MET A 85 -17.72 -6.14 2.94
C MET A 85 -17.50 -5.87 4.44
N LYS A 86 -16.94 -4.70 4.81
CA LYS A 86 -16.82 -4.30 6.21
C LYS A 86 -18.19 -4.18 6.88
N LYS A 87 -19.17 -3.54 6.22
CA LYS A 87 -20.55 -3.46 6.72
C LYS A 87 -21.22 -4.82 6.89
N ALA A 88 -20.95 -5.77 5.99
CA ALA A 88 -21.44 -7.14 6.11
C ALA A 88 -20.78 -7.87 7.29
N ARG A 89 -19.47 -7.73 7.48
CA ARG A 89 -18.72 -8.32 8.60
C ARG A 89 -19.12 -7.73 9.96
N THR A 90 -19.43 -6.44 10.04
CA THR A 90 -19.92 -5.83 11.30
C THR A 90 -21.32 -6.27 11.70
N ARG A 91 -22.15 -6.74 10.74
CA ARG A 91 -23.45 -7.35 11.06
C ARG A 91 -23.33 -8.81 11.51
N SER A 92 -22.21 -9.47 11.22
CA SER A 92 -21.86 -10.78 11.76
C SER A 92 -21.15 -10.59 13.10
N GLY A 93 -21.93 -10.35 14.16
CA GLY A 93 -21.43 -10.12 15.51
C GLY A 93 -20.56 -11.27 16.04
N SER A 94 -19.42 -10.91 16.65
CA SER A 94 -18.77 -11.63 17.79
C SER A 94 -17.28 -11.26 18.01
N ALA A 95 -16.70 -10.27 17.32
CA ALA A 95 -15.34 -9.85 17.64
C ALA A 95 -15.30 -8.95 18.89
N LYS A 96 -14.74 -9.47 19.99
CA LYS A 96 -14.48 -8.73 21.24
C LYS A 96 -13.27 -7.81 21.04
N ILE A 97 -13.51 -6.50 20.98
CA ILE A 97 -12.44 -5.49 20.88
C ILE A 97 -11.79 -5.34 22.26
N LEU A 98 -10.47 -5.57 22.35
CA LEU A 98 -9.68 -5.28 23.54
C LEU A 98 -9.09 -3.86 23.41
N PRO A 99 -9.33 -2.94 24.35
CA PRO A 99 -8.71 -1.62 24.32
C PRO A 99 -7.21 -1.75 24.62
N PHE A 100 -6.39 -1.03 23.86
CA PHE A 100 -4.99 -0.80 24.22
C PHE A 100 -4.94 0.39 25.18
N GLU A 101 -4.63 0.15 26.45
CA GLU A 101 -4.30 1.24 27.36
C GLU A 101 -2.92 1.79 26.98
N ALA A 102 -2.86 3.08 26.68
CA ALA A 102 -1.60 3.77 26.48
C ALA A 102 -0.85 3.81 27.81
N ASP A 103 0.27 3.10 27.88
CA ASP A 103 1.13 3.06 29.05
C ASP A 103 1.70 4.46 29.33
N LYS A 104 1.27 5.09 30.43
CA LYS A 104 1.66 6.46 30.81
C LYS A 104 3.03 6.54 31.50
N THR A 105 3.81 5.47 31.55
CA THR A 105 5.05 5.43 32.35
C THR A 105 6.32 5.93 31.66
N ALA A 106 6.28 6.30 30.37
CA ALA A 106 7.49 6.73 29.64
C ALA A 106 7.84 8.24 29.74
N LYS A 107 7.67 8.90 30.91
CA LYS A 107 8.22 10.25 31.16
C LYS A 107 8.63 10.49 32.62
N VAL A 108 9.52 9.67 33.16
CA VAL A 108 10.39 10.08 34.28
C VAL A 108 11.76 9.44 34.07
N GLN A 109 12.71 10.20 33.51
CA GLN A 109 14.17 10.10 33.74
C GLN A 109 14.94 10.77 32.58
N GLU A 110 14.92 12.12 32.52
CA GLU A 110 15.97 12.86 31.79
C GLU A 110 16.11 14.30 32.31
N ARG A 111 16.32 14.49 33.63
CA ARG A 111 16.74 15.78 34.24
C ARG A 111 17.46 15.64 35.59
N ALA A 112 18.38 14.67 35.73
CA ALA A 112 19.20 14.56 36.95
C ALA A 112 20.66 14.14 36.67
N ALA A 113 21.24 14.61 35.56
CA ALA A 113 22.65 14.36 35.22
C ALA A 113 23.38 15.64 34.76
N LEU A 114 23.08 16.78 35.38
CA LEU A 114 23.84 18.01 35.22
C LEU A 114 23.70 18.88 36.49
N GLU A 115 24.24 18.40 37.61
CA GLU A 115 24.70 19.20 38.77
C GLU A 115 25.13 18.22 39.88
N ALA A 116 26.37 17.77 39.81
CA ALA A 116 27.17 17.25 40.92
C ALA A 116 28.65 17.44 40.58
#